data_AF-A0A2V8PFP5-F1
#
_entry.id   AF-A0A2V8PFP5-F1
#
_cell.length_a   1.000
_cell.length_b   1.000
_cell.length_c   1.000
_cell.angle_alpha   90.00
_cell.angle_beta   90.00
_cell.angle_gamma   90.00
#
_symmetry.space_group_name_H-M   'P 1'
#
loop_
_entity.id
_entity.type
_entity.pdbx_description
1 polymer ?
#
loop_
_entity_poly.entity_id
_entity_poly.type
_entity_poly.pdbx_seq_one_letter_code
_entity_poly.pdbx_strand_id
1 'polypeptide(L)'
;MRVLRKGMTGDDIERWQFFLVGQNHQLEVDGNFGDDTFDATSAFQTENHLDVDGAVGPDTLGRALSLGFDPLEDSAAPANSGAAFPPRPNFNPLISTADRQKVFGKFDFVAAPVPRNPENIRILGTWEQDNIVRVQLPQLVGVQGAPHNGGARFHKKAADQLVALWKAWEDAGFLDRILTWDGSFVPRFIRGNRTVLSNHAFGTAFDINAALNPRGTRPLLVGKKGSVRELVTIANDHGFYWGGHFGAKPDGMHFEIAILK
;
A
#
# COMPACT_ATOMS: atom_id res chain seq x y z
N MET A 1 -18.50 -18.65 -2.75
CA MET A 1 -17.42 -18.71 -3.76
C MET A 1 -17.75 -19.83 -4.74
N ARG A 2 -17.43 -19.67 -6.03
CA ARG A 2 -17.60 -20.75 -7.03
C ARG A 2 -16.43 -21.74 -6.92
N VAL A 3 -16.66 -22.99 -7.31
CA VAL A 3 -15.58 -23.98 -7.46
C VAL A 3 -14.68 -23.56 -8.61
N LEU A 4 -13.38 -23.38 -8.36
CA LEU A 4 -12.40 -23.05 -9.39
C LEU A 4 -11.93 -24.33 -10.07
N ARG A 5 -11.85 -24.33 -11.40
CA ARG A 5 -11.44 -25.49 -12.20
C ARG A 5 -10.87 -25.03 -13.53
N LYS A 6 -10.18 -25.95 -14.19
CA LYS A 6 -9.53 -25.74 -15.48
C LYS A 6 -10.44 -25.08 -16.52
N GLY A 7 -9.89 -24.11 -17.26
CA GLY A 7 -10.57 -23.33 -18.29
C GLY A 7 -11.36 -22.12 -17.77
N MET A 8 -11.39 -21.90 -16.45
CA MET A 8 -11.95 -20.67 -15.87
C MET A 8 -10.91 -19.55 -15.88
N THR A 9 -11.37 -18.30 -15.84
CA THR A 9 -10.54 -17.10 -15.69
C THR A 9 -11.15 -16.15 -14.64
N GLY A 10 -10.31 -15.28 -14.05
CA GLY A 10 -10.74 -14.19 -13.17
C GLY A 10 -9.84 -13.96 -11.94
N ASP A 11 -10.10 -12.88 -11.22
CA ASP A 11 -9.33 -12.44 -10.03
C ASP A 11 -9.34 -13.47 -8.88
N ASP A 12 -10.37 -14.33 -8.83
CA ASP A 12 -10.44 -15.44 -7.88
C ASP A 12 -9.39 -16.54 -8.18
N ILE A 13 -9.05 -16.71 -9.45
CA ILE A 13 -8.01 -17.62 -9.93
C ILE A 13 -6.63 -17.01 -9.72
N GLU A 14 -6.46 -15.72 -10.02
CA GLU A 14 -5.19 -15.02 -9.76
C GLU A 14 -4.79 -15.10 -8.28
N ARG A 15 -5.75 -14.92 -7.36
CA ARG A 15 -5.53 -15.11 -5.92
C ARG A 15 -5.16 -16.54 -5.56
N TRP A 16 -5.83 -17.51 -6.18
CA TRP A 16 -5.51 -18.91 -5.97
C TRP A 16 -4.08 -19.23 -6.44
N GLN A 17 -3.67 -18.72 -7.60
CA GLN A 17 -2.31 -18.86 -8.11
C GLN A 17 -1.29 -18.18 -7.19
N PHE A 18 -1.54 -16.96 -6.71
CA PHE A 18 -0.68 -16.30 -5.72
C PHE A 18 -0.55 -17.10 -4.42
N PHE A 19 -1.64 -17.68 -3.93
CA PHE A 19 -1.63 -18.53 -2.75
C PHE A 19 -0.77 -19.77 -2.97
N LEU A 20 -0.94 -20.46 -4.11
CA LEU A 20 -0.14 -21.63 -4.48
C LEU A 20 1.36 -21.29 -4.60
N VAL A 21 1.70 -20.16 -5.22
CA VAL A 21 3.09 -19.66 -5.24
C VAL A 21 3.62 -19.42 -3.83
N GLY A 22 2.78 -18.88 -2.93
CA GLY A 22 3.10 -18.71 -1.52
C GLY A 22 3.30 -20.02 -0.74
N GLN A 23 2.74 -21.13 -1.24
CA GLN A 23 2.98 -22.49 -0.73
C GLN A 23 4.20 -23.17 -1.39
N ASN A 24 4.99 -22.44 -2.18
CA ASN A 24 6.15 -22.91 -2.95
C ASN A 24 5.84 -23.72 -4.22
N HIS A 25 4.62 -23.64 -4.76
CA HIS A 25 4.34 -24.16 -6.10
C HIS A 25 4.86 -23.20 -7.19
N GLN A 26 5.39 -23.74 -8.28
CA GLN A 26 5.92 -22.95 -9.40
C GLN A 26 4.87 -22.86 -10.51
N LEU A 27 4.28 -21.68 -10.69
CA LEU A 27 3.36 -21.38 -11.78
C LEU A 27 3.35 -19.87 -12.06
N GLU A 28 2.88 -19.49 -13.25
CA GLU A 28 2.59 -18.09 -13.58
C GLU A 28 1.26 -17.65 -12.94
N VAL A 29 1.20 -16.38 -12.56
CA VAL A 29 -0.01 -15.75 -12.01
C VAL A 29 -0.62 -14.88 -13.10
N ASP A 30 -1.48 -15.48 -13.91
CA ASP A 30 -2.06 -14.89 -15.12
C ASP A 30 -3.59 -14.77 -15.06
N GLY A 31 -4.21 -15.22 -13.96
CA GLY A 31 -5.66 -15.23 -13.79
C GLY A 31 -6.39 -16.29 -14.62
N ASN A 32 -5.68 -17.19 -15.29
CA ASN A 32 -6.24 -18.30 -16.07
C ASN A 32 -5.99 -19.63 -15.37
N PHE A 33 -7.04 -20.42 -15.18
CA PHE A 33 -6.89 -21.76 -14.62
C PHE A 33 -6.48 -22.74 -15.73
N GLY A 34 -5.23 -22.62 -16.17
CA GLY A 34 -4.59 -23.46 -17.19
C GLY A 34 -4.02 -24.76 -16.62
N ASP A 35 -3.17 -25.42 -17.42
CA ASP A 35 -2.48 -26.67 -17.03
C ASP A 35 -1.63 -26.47 -15.77
N ASP A 36 -0.81 -25.41 -15.74
CA ASP A 36 0.07 -25.12 -14.59
C ASP A 36 -0.71 -24.90 -13.28
N THR A 37 -1.87 -24.25 -13.35
CA THR A 37 -2.72 -24.03 -12.17
C THR A 37 -3.40 -25.32 -11.73
N PHE A 38 -3.79 -26.17 -12.67
CA PHE A 38 -4.35 -27.50 -12.37
C PHE A 38 -3.32 -28.40 -11.70
N ASP A 39 -2.10 -28.44 -12.21
CA ASP A 39 -1.01 -29.25 -11.64
C ASP A 39 -0.63 -28.76 -10.25
N ALA A 40 -0.51 -27.44 -10.05
CA ALA A 40 -0.23 -26.85 -8.74
C ALA A 40 -1.37 -27.07 -7.73
N THR A 41 -2.63 -27.01 -8.17
CA THR A 41 -3.79 -27.33 -7.31
C THR A 41 -3.77 -28.79 -6.88
N SER A 42 -3.46 -29.69 -7.82
CA SER A 42 -3.35 -31.12 -7.55
C SER A 42 -2.21 -31.45 -6.59
N ALA A 43 -1.07 -30.76 -6.73
CA ALA A 43 0.05 -30.86 -5.81
C ALA A 43 -0.33 -30.39 -4.40
N PHE A 44 -0.97 -29.22 -4.29
CA PHE A 44 -1.49 -28.71 -3.01
C PHE A 44 -2.44 -29.69 -2.32
N GLN A 45 -3.37 -30.28 -3.08
CA GLN A 45 -4.30 -31.30 -2.56
C GLN A 45 -3.54 -32.53 -2.04
N THR A 46 -2.55 -33.00 -2.79
CA THR A 46 -1.70 -34.14 -2.41
C THR A 46 -0.94 -33.87 -1.11
N GLU A 47 -0.29 -32.70 -1.01
CA GLU A 47 0.49 -32.28 0.17
C GLU A 47 -0.37 -32.10 1.43
N ASN A 48 -1.65 -31.82 1.25
CA ASN A 48 -2.60 -31.59 2.35
C ASN A 48 -3.57 -32.75 2.58
N HIS A 49 -3.32 -33.92 1.97
CA HIS A 49 -4.10 -35.14 2.14
C HIS A 49 -5.60 -34.98 1.81
N LEU A 50 -5.89 -34.29 0.70
CA LEU A 50 -7.23 -34.11 0.15
C LEU A 50 -7.45 -35.01 -1.07
N ASP A 51 -8.70 -35.13 -1.50
CA ASP A 51 -9.02 -35.75 -2.79
C ASP A 51 -8.40 -34.94 -3.93
N VAL A 52 -7.65 -35.61 -4.81
CA VAL A 52 -6.87 -34.98 -5.87
C VAL A 52 -7.70 -34.93 -7.16
N ASP A 53 -8.56 -33.91 -7.27
CA ASP A 53 -9.39 -33.66 -8.45
C ASP A 53 -8.95 -32.43 -9.26
N GLY A 54 -7.92 -31.71 -8.78
CA GLY A 54 -7.37 -30.51 -9.40
C GLY A 54 -8.34 -29.32 -9.42
N ALA A 55 -9.43 -29.37 -8.64
CA ALA A 55 -10.41 -28.32 -8.50
C ALA A 55 -10.41 -27.72 -7.09
N VAL A 56 -10.67 -26.42 -6.99
CA VAL A 56 -10.77 -25.72 -5.69
C VAL A 56 -12.20 -25.87 -5.16
N GLY A 57 -12.51 -27.07 -4.68
CA GLY A 57 -13.77 -27.41 -4.00
C GLY A 57 -13.79 -26.99 -2.52
N PRO A 58 -14.90 -27.22 -1.79
CA PRO A 58 -15.05 -26.80 -0.40
C PRO A 58 -13.94 -27.26 0.55
N ASP A 59 -13.45 -28.49 0.40
CA ASP A 59 -12.40 -29.04 1.28
C ASP A 59 -11.02 -28.43 0.97
N THR A 60 -10.69 -28.28 -0.32
CA THR A 60 -9.48 -27.58 -0.77
C THR A 60 -9.48 -26.14 -0.27
N LEU A 61 -10.63 -25.47 -0.38
CA LEU A 61 -10.82 -24.11 0.09
C LEU A 61 -10.72 -24.01 1.61
N GLY A 62 -11.35 -24.92 2.36
CA GLY A 62 -11.30 -24.97 3.81
C GLY A 62 -9.88 -25.15 4.34
N ARG A 63 -9.09 -26.01 3.68
CA ARG A 63 -7.68 -26.17 4.00
C ARG A 63 -6.87 -24.92 3.69
N ALA A 64 -7.06 -24.33 2.50
CA ALA A 64 -6.36 -23.11 2.11
C ALA A 64 -6.64 -21.95 3.08
N LEU A 65 -7.90 -21.79 3.53
CA LEU A 65 -8.29 -20.82 4.55
C LEU A 65 -7.48 -20.96 5.84
N SER A 66 -7.29 -22.19 6.31
CA SER A 66 -6.47 -22.47 7.51
C SER A 66 -4.99 -22.10 7.33
N LEU A 67 -4.52 -22.02 6.09
CA LEU A 67 -3.16 -21.65 5.69
C LEU A 67 -3.06 -20.17 5.27
N GLY A 68 -4.09 -19.36 5.52
CA GLY A 68 -4.08 -17.92 5.28
C GLY A 68 -4.58 -17.50 3.90
N PHE A 69 -5.20 -18.40 3.12
CA PHE A 69 -5.94 -18.01 1.92
C PHE A 69 -7.16 -17.18 2.30
N ASP A 70 -7.39 -16.06 1.62
CA ASP A 70 -8.57 -15.22 1.84
C ASP A 70 -9.44 -15.21 0.56
N PRO A 71 -10.51 -16.03 0.53
CA PRO A 71 -11.36 -16.18 -0.64
C PRO A 71 -12.33 -15.04 -0.88
N LEU A 72 -12.47 -14.11 0.08
CA LEU A 72 -13.50 -13.10 0.01
C LEU A 72 -12.96 -11.82 -0.61
N GLU A 73 -13.42 -11.59 -1.82
CA GLU A 73 -14.15 -10.34 -2.05
C GLU A 73 -15.63 -10.48 -1.69
N ASP A 74 -16.13 -9.48 -0.96
CA ASP A 74 -17.54 -9.15 -0.84
C ASP A 74 -18.10 -8.88 -2.25
N SER A 75 -18.65 -9.92 -2.89
CA SER A 75 -19.39 -9.82 -4.16
C SER A 75 -20.71 -9.04 -4.05
N ALA A 76 -21.03 -8.51 -2.86
CA ALA A 76 -22.18 -7.64 -2.61
C ALA A 76 -21.82 -6.15 -2.47
N ALA A 77 -20.53 -5.80 -2.41
CA ALA A 77 -20.12 -4.40 -2.33
C ALA A 77 -20.14 -3.80 -3.75
N PRO A 78 -20.78 -2.63 -3.99
CA PRO A 78 -20.66 -1.96 -5.27
C PRO A 78 -19.17 -1.73 -5.61
N ALA A 79 -18.83 -1.66 -6.90
CA ALA A 79 -17.45 -1.60 -7.42
C ALA A 79 -16.58 -0.48 -6.79
N ASN A 80 -17.21 0.48 -6.10
CA ASN A 80 -16.61 1.58 -5.36
C ASN A 80 -16.49 1.35 -3.83
N SER A 81 -16.67 0.12 -3.33
CA SER A 81 -16.57 -0.16 -1.87
C SER A 81 -16.05 -1.54 -1.49
N GLY A 82 -15.84 -2.45 -2.46
CA GLY A 82 -15.30 -3.78 -2.24
C GLY A 82 -13.81 -3.81 -1.84
N ALA A 83 -13.28 -5.01 -1.58
CA ALA A 83 -11.89 -5.15 -1.11
C ALA A 83 -10.83 -4.82 -2.20
N ALA A 84 -11.14 -4.99 -3.49
CA ALA A 84 -10.35 -4.50 -4.62
C ALA A 84 -10.49 -2.99 -4.83
N PHE A 85 -11.52 -2.33 -4.29
CA PHE A 85 -11.63 -0.88 -4.39
C PHE A 85 -10.69 -0.23 -3.39
N PRO A 86 -9.86 0.74 -3.77
CA PRO A 86 -9.79 1.41 -5.07
C PRO A 86 -8.90 0.65 -6.06
N PRO A 87 -9.16 0.76 -7.38
CA PRO A 87 -8.30 0.15 -8.40
C PRO A 87 -6.88 0.71 -8.33
N ARG A 88 -5.90 -0.06 -8.80
CA ARG A 88 -4.51 0.41 -8.90
C ARG A 88 -4.39 1.47 -9.98
N PRO A 89 -3.56 2.51 -9.78
CA PRO A 89 -3.26 3.46 -10.83
C PRO A 89 -2.45 2.80 -11.97
N ASN A 90 -2.44 3.41 -13.15
CA ASN A 90 -1.65 2.97 -14.31
C ASN A 90 -0.16 3.36 -14.23
N PHE A 91 0.35 3.62 -13.02
CA PHE A 91 1.74 3.99 -12.78
C PHE A 91 2.29 3.26 -11.55
N ASN A 92 3.62 3.15 -11.51
CA ASN A 92 4.31 2.43 -10.46
C ASN A 92 4.85 3.37 -9.37
N PRO A 93 4.96 2.90 -8.12
CA PRO A 93 5.61 3.63 -7.03
C PRO A 93 7.13 3.73 -7.23
N LEU A 94 7.78 4.67 -6.52
CA LEU A 94 9.23 4.78 -6.48
C LEU A 94 9.79 3.86 -5.39
N ILE A 95 10.29 2.67 -5.77
CA ILE A 95 10.61 1.59 -4.83
C ILE A 95 12.05 1.65 -4.32
N SER A 96 13.04 1.99 -5.15
CA SER A 96 14.46 1.96 -4.74
C SER A 96 14.98 3.31 -4.23
N THR A 97 16.08 3.28 -3.47
CA THR A 97 16.78 4.53 -3.08
C THR A 97 17.23 5.30 -4.32
N ALA A 98 17.72 4.61 -5.35
CA ALA A 98 18.20 5.22 -6.58
C ALA A 98 17.09 5.95 -7.35
N ASP A 99 15.90 5.35 -7.46
CA ASP A 99 14.75 5.96 -8.14
C ASP A 99 14.35 7.27 -7.45
N ARG A 100 14.27 7.26 -6.12
CA ARG A 100 13.97 8.45 -5.33
C ARG A 100 15.04 9.52 -5.49
N GLN A 101 16.31 9.14 -5.43
CA GLN A 101 17.43 10.08 -5.60
C GLN A 101 17.48 10.69 -6.99
N LYS A 102 17.07 9.95 -8.03
CA LYS A 102 16.97 10.48 -9.40
C LYS A 102 15.94 11.61 -9.49
N VAL A 103 14.85 11.53 -8.73
CA VAL A 103 13.76 12.53 -8.75
C VAL A 103 14.01 13.67 -7.77
N PHE A 104 14.38 13.35 -6.53
CA PHE A 104 14.44 14.28 -5.40
C PHE A 104 15.87 14.70 -5.02
N GLY A 105 16.87 14.17 -5.71
CA GLY A 105 18.28 14.45 -5.45
C GLY A 105 18.89 13.46 -4.46
N LYS A 106 20.19 13.28 -4.61
CA LYS A 106 21.01 12.44 -3.72
C LYS A 106 21.43 13.22 -2.48
N PHE A 107 21.50 12.53 -1.35
CA PHE A 107 22.12 13.03 -0.13
C PHE A 107 22.93 11.93 0.56
N ASP A 108 23.94 12.37 1.29
CA ASP A 108 24.73 11.51 2.15
C ASP A 108 24.06 11.40 3.52
N PHE A 109 24.22 10.24 4.16
CA PHE A 109 23.62 9.96 5.46
C PHE A 109 24.45 8.94 6.23
N VAL A 110 24.23 8.89 7.54
CA VAL A 110 24.73 7.82 8.40
C VAL A 110 23.57 7.16 9.14
N ALA A 111 23.69 5.86 9.40
CA ALA A 111 22.79 5.18 10.32
C ALA A 111 22.89 5.83 11.70
N ALA A 112 21.74 6.15 12.30
CA ALA A 112 21.66 6.83 13.60
C ALA A 112 20.45 6.30 14.37
N PRO A 113 20.42 5.01 14.75
CA PRO A 113 19.27 4.38 15.39
C PRO A 113 18.86 5.11 16.66
N VAL A 114 17.55 5.25 16.91
CA VAL A 114 17.01 5.83 18.15
C VAL A 114 15.95 4.89 18.75
N PRO A 115 15.63 5.00 20.06
CA PRO A 115 14.56 4.22 20.66
C PRO A 115 13.26 4.34 19.85
N ARG A 116 12.58 3.21 19.60
CA ARG A 116 11.34 3.10 18.80
C ARG A 116 11.47 3.45 17.31
N ASN A 117 12.66 3.81 16.82
CA ASN A 117 12.96 3.96 15.40
C ASN A 117 14.39 3.46 15.14
N PRO A 118 14.62 2.13 15.15
CA PRO A 118 15.96 1.63 14.95
C PRO A 118 16.42 1.93 13.53
N GLU A 119 15.54 2.02 12.53
CA GLU A 119 15.85 2.40 11.13
C GLU A 119 16.26 3.87 10.92
N ASN A 120 16.35 4.67 11.98
CA ASN A 120 16.65 6.09 11.87
C ASN A 120 18.02 6.35 11.23
N ILE A 121 18.08 7.40 10.41
CA ILE A 121 19.32 7.93 9.82
C ILE A 121 19.49 9.40 10.20
N ARG A 122 20.72 9.89 10.06
CA ARG A 122 21.02 11.32 10.08
C ARG A 122 21.50 11.75 8.70
N ILE A 123 20.75 12.65 8.07
CA ILE A 123 21.15 13.27 6.80
C ILE A 123 22.35 14.19 7.07
N LEU A 124 23.32 14.17 6.16
CA LEU A 124 24.52 15.00 6.23
C LEU A 124 24.41 16.20 5.27
N GLY A 125 25.11 17.28 5.61
CA GLY A 125 25.12 18.50 4.80
C GLY A 125 23.79 19.27 4.86
N THR A 126 23.49 20.00 3.78
CA THR A 126 22.36 20.94 3.71
C THR A 126 21.13 20.38 3.01
N TRP A 127 21.16 19.13 2.53
CA TRP A 127 20.09 18.62 1.66
C TRP A 127 18.69 18.75 2.29
N GLU A 128 18.55 18.46 3.58
CA GLU A 128 17.27 18.61 4.29
C GLU A 128 16.82 20.07 4.32
N GLN A 129 17.72 21.00 4.65
CA GLN A 129 17.44 22.44 4.67
C GLN A 129 17.07 22.97 3.28
N ASP A 130 17.74 22.48 2.24
CA ASP A 130 17.59 22.96 0.87
C ASP A 130 16.33 22.43 0.19
N ASN A 131 15.80 21.29 0.64
CA ASN A 131 14.74 20.56 -0.08
C ASN A 131 13.47 20.32 0.73
N ILE A 132 13.53 20.30 2.06
CA ILE A 132 12.34 20.06 2.89
C ILE A 132 11.80 21.39 3.40
N VAL A 133 10.63 21.76 2.91
CA VAL A 133 9.94 23.00 3.26
C VAL A 133 8.73 22.72 4.13
N ARG A 134 8.21 23.76 4.80
CA ARG A 134 6.91 23.70 5.46
C ARG A 134 5.83 24.06 4.44
N VAL A 135 5.02 23.06 4.06
CA VAL A 135 3.86 23.22 3.18
C VAL A 135 2.64 23.49 4.04
N GLN A 136 1.93 24.58 3.71
CA GLN A 136 0.74 24.99 4.46
C GLN A 136 -0.48 24.22 3.96
N LEU A 137 -1.08 23.43 4.85
CA LEU A 137 -2.31 22.66 4.59
C LEU A 137 -3.37 23.10 5.61
N PRO A 138 -4.20 24.10 5.30
CA PRO A 138 -5.26 24.56 6.20
C PRO A 138 -6.18 23.42 6.69
N GLN A 139 -6.41 22.42 5.84
CA GLN A 139 -7.23 21.24 6.12
C GLN A 139 -6.67 20.35 7.25
N LEU A 140 -5.38 20.48 7.59
CA LEU A 140 -4.76 19.75 8.71
C LEU A 140 -4.99 20.41 10.07
N VAL A 141 -5.43 21.67 10.12
CA VAL A 141 -5.63 22.37 11.38
C VAL A 141 -6.73 21.67 12.18
N GLY A 142 -6.39 21.23 13.40
CA GLY A 142 -7.32 20.52 14.28
C GLY A 142 -7.35 18.99 14.07
N VAL A 143 -6.69 18.45 13.05
CA VAL A 143 -6.52 16.99 12.89
C VAL A 143 -5.58 16.46 13.98
N GLN A 144 -5.94 15.34 14.61
CA GLN A 144 -5.14 14.76 15.68
C GLN A 144 -3.73 14.38 15.18
N GLY A 145 -2.69 14.78 15.91
CA GLY A 145 -1.29 14.54 15.53
C GLY A 145 -0.73 15.53 14.50
N ALA A 146 -1.56 16.36 13.88
CA ALA A 146 -1.11 17.39 12.96
C ALA A 146 -0.47 18.57 13.71
N PRO A 147 0.48 19.29 13.06
CA PRO A 147 0.93 20.58 13.56
C PRO A 147 -0.24 21.55 13.75
N HIS A 148 -0.29 22.27 14.88
CA HIS A 148 -1.38 23.19 15.22
C HIS A 148 -1.67 24.23 14.13
N ASN A 149 -0.64 24.61 13.36
CA ASN A 149 -0.73 25.58 12.29
C ASN A 149 -0.94 24.95 10.91
N GLY A 150 -1.15 23.63 10.79
CA GLY A 150 -1.33 22.94 9.50
C GLY A 150 -0.07 22.85 8.62
N GLY A 151 1.12 23.18 9.15
CA GLY A 151 2.35 23.20 8.38
C GLY A 151 3.07 21.85 8.34
N ALA A 152 2.88 21.05 7.29
CA ALA A 152 3.54 19.76 7.07
C ALA A 152 4.96 19.92 6.49
N ARG A 153 5.92 19.09 6.90
CA ARG A 153 7.27 19.08 6.30
C ARG A 153 7.27 18.18 5.07
N PHE A 154 7.52 18.74 3.90
CA PHE A 154 7.47 17.99 2.63
C PHE A 154 8.53 18.48 1.65
N HIS A 155 8.84 17.68 0.63
CA HIS A 155 9.79 18.03 -0.39
C HIS A 155 9.28 19.18 -1.25
N LYS A 156 10.08 20.23 -1.45
CA LYS A 156 9.70 21.46 -2.17
C LYS A 156 9.16 21.20 -3.58
N LYS A 157 9.72 20.23 -4.29
CA LYS A 157 9.26 19.84 -5.64
C LYS A 157 7.82 19.33 -5.69
N ALA A 158 7.27 18.84 -4.58
CA ALA A 158 5.92 18.31 -4.50
C ALA A 158 5.02 19.16 -3.59
N ALA A 159 5.44 20.38 -3.23
CA ALA A 159 4.69 21.24 -2.32
C ALA A 159 3.32 21.62 -2.90
N ASP A 160 3.30 22.15 -4.13
CA ASP A 160 2.06 22.55 -4.79
C ASP A 160 1.16 21.35 -5.08
N GLN A 161 1.77 20.22 -5.47
CA GLN A 161 1.07 18.95 -5.69
C GLN A 161 0.39 18.43 -4.41
N LEU A 162 1.05 18.55 -3.25
CA LEU A 162 0.46 18.20 -1.96
C LEU A 162 -0.69 19.15 -1.60
N VAL A 163 -0.52 20.46 -1.77
CA VAL A 163 -1.61 21.44 -1.54
C VAL A 163 -2.81 21.13 -2.42
N ALA A 164 -2.58 20.85 -3.71
CA ALA A 164 -3.63 20.53 -4.66
C ALA A 164 -4.39 19.25 -4.29
N LEU A 165 -3.70 18.21 -3.81
CA LEU A 165 -4.33 16.98 -3.33
C LEU A 165 -5.26 17.25 -2.14
N TRP A 166 -4.76 17.94 -1.12
CA TRP A 166 -5.56 18.22 0.08
C TRP A 166 -6.77 19.10 -0.22
N LYS A 167 -6.62 20.05 -1.14
CA LYS A 167 -7.75 20.83 -1.66
C LYS A 167 -8.75 19.94 -2.43
N ALA A 168 -8.29 19.01 -3.25
CA ALA A 168 -9.18 18.13 -3.99
C ALA A 168 -9.98 17.19 -3.06
N TRP A 169 -9.37 16.71 -1.97
CA TRP A 169 -10.10 15.97 -0.94
C TRP A 169 -11.12 16.81 -0.19
N GLU A 170 -10.82 18.10 0.05
CA GLU A 170 -11.79 19.05 0.62
C GLU A 170 -12.96 19.29 -0.33
N ASP A 171 -12.69 19.59 -1.59
CA ASP A 171 -13.72 19.85 -2.61
C ASP A 171 -14.60 18.61 -2.83
N ALA A 172 -14.05 17.40 -2.65
CA ALA A 172 -14.79 16.13 -2.70
C ALA A 172 -15.56 15.79 -1.39
N GLY A 173 -15.39 16.57 -0.33
CA GLY A 173 -16.05 16.33 0.96
C GLY A 173 -15.50 15.15 1.75
N PHE A 174 -14.22 14.78 1.56
CA PHE A 174 -13.62 13.60 2.17
C PHE A 174 -12.72 13.87 3.39
N LEU A 175 -12.63 15.12 3.87
CA LEU A 175 -11.78 15.43 5.03
C LEU A 175 -12.20 14.70 6.31
N ASP A 176 -13.47 14.31 6.44
CA ASP A 176 -13.98 13.53 7.57
C ASP A 176 -13.40 12.09 7.64
N ARG A 177 -12.76 11.62 6.56
CA ARG A 177 -12.01 10.36 6.53
C ARG A 177 -10.64 10.48 7.20
N ILE A 178 -10.10 11.69 7.35
CA ILE A 178 -8.75 11.95 7.87
C ILE A 178 -8.86 12.25 9.37
N LEU A 179 -8.60 11.23 10.19
CA LEU A 179 -8.75 11.32 11.65
C LEU A 179 -7.43 11.68 12.32
N THR A 180 -6.33 11.12 11.83
CA THR A 180 -4.98 11.39 12.35
C THR A 180 -4.01 11.73 11.23
N TRP A 181 -3.04 12.59 11.57
CA TRP A 181 -1.84 12.84 10.79
C TRP A 181 -0.65 12.21 11.51
N ASP A 182 -0.01 11.24 10.87
CA ASP A 182 1.02 10.40 11.49
C ASP A 182 2.43 10.74 10.99
N GLY A 183 2.55 11.81 10.18
CA GLY A 183 3.79 12.42 9.77
C GLY A 183 4.07 12.31 8.27
N SER A 184 5.07 13.06 7.82
CA SER A 184 5.44 13.16 6.40
C SER A 184 6.94 13.01 6.18
N PHE A 185 7.74 13.78 6.93
CA PHE A 185 9.19 13.70 6.84
C PHE A 185 9.79 12.98 8.05
N VAL A 186 10.36 11.78 7.81
CA VAL A 186 11.05 10.95 8.81
C VAL A 186 12.30 10.35 8.16
N PRO A 187 13.52 10.85 8.46
CA PRO A 187 14.76 10.30 7.94
C PRO A 187 15.02 8.87 8.45
N ARG A 188 14.61 7.87 7.67
CA ARG A 188 14.83 6.45 8.00
C ARG A 188 14.91 5.54 6.79
N PHE A 189 15.49 4.36 6.99
CA PHE A 189 15.26 3.22 6.10
C PHE A 189 13.79 2.76 6.14
N ILE A 190 13.37 1.97 5.15
CA ILE A 190 12.10 1.26 5.18
C ILE A 190 12.02 0.38 6.44
N ARG A 191 10.84 0.29 7.07
CA ARG A 191 10.65 -0.54 8.29
C ARG A 191 11.06 -1.99 8.05
N GLY A 192 11.93 -2.51 8.93
CA GLY A 192 12.51 -3.85 8.81
C GLY A 192 13.63 -3.96 7.77
N ASN A 193 14.12 -2.85 7.23
CA ASN A 193 15.18 -2.79 6.22
C ASN A 193 16.31 -1.85 6.69
N ARG A 194 17.53 -2.05 6.17
CA ARG A 194 18.75 -1.30 6.55
C ARG A 194 19.56 -0.76 5.36
N THR A 195 19.04 -0.94 4.15
CA THR A 195 19.73 -0.64 2.88
C THR A 195 18.91 0.27 1.98
N VAL A 196 17.58 0.23 2.07
CA VAL A 196 16.66 1.02 1.24
C VAL A 196 16.04 2.14 2.05
N LEU A 197 16.20 3.39 1.61
CA LEU A 197 15.60 4.56 2.23
C LEU A 197 14.10 4.60 1.97
N SER A 198 13.32 5.03 2.97
CA SER A 198 11.87 5.21 2.85
C SER A 198 11.54 6.50 2.08
N ASN A 199 10.38 6.58 1.41
CA ASN A 199 9.88 7.84 0.85
C ASN A 199 9.75 8.95 1.91
N HIS A 200 9.48 8.62 3.18
CA HIS A 200 9.53 9.60 4.27
C HIS A 200 10.90 10.26 4.46
N ALA A 201 12.00 9.58 4.12
CA ALA A 201 13.34 10.15 4.22
C ALA A 201 13.60 11.22 3.16
N PHE A 202 12.81 11.23 2.09
CA PHE A 202 12.84 12.26 1.05
C PHE A 202 11.78 13.34 1.25
N GLY A 203 10.88 13.18 2.23
CA GLY A 203 9.74 14.07 2.44
C GLY A 203 8.71 13.99 1.32
N THR A 204 8.55 12.81 0.74
CA THR A 204 7.69 12.56 -0.42
C THR A 204 6.56 11.60 -0.11
N ALA A 205 6.32 11.33 1.16
CA ALA A 205 5.21 10.51 1.62
C ALA A 205 4.59 11.08 2.88
N PHE A 206 3.38 10.66 3.18
CA PHE A 206 2.73 10.92 4.45
C PHE A 206 1.87 9.74 4.88
N ASP A 207 1.68 9.61 6.19
CA ASP A 207 0.82 8.60 6.80
C ASP A 207 -0.38 9.30 7.46
N ILE A 208 -1.58 8.73 7.26
CA ILE A 208 -2.82 9.14 7.91
C ILE A 208 -3.55 7.91 8.46
N ASN A 209 -4.27 8.08 9.57
CA ASN A 209 -5.01 6.99 10.23
C ASN A 209 -4.14 5.76 10.54
N ALA A 210 -2.86 5.95 10.90
CA ALA A 210 -1.87 4.87 11.03
C ALA A 210 -2.28 3.77 12.01
N ALA A 211 -2.83 4.15 13.16
CA ALA A 211 -3.28 3.20 14.17
C ALA A 211 -4.43 2.29 13.68
N LEU A 212 -5.22 2.76 12.71
CA LEU A 212 -6.37 2.07 12.15
C LEU A 212 -6.03 1.29 10.87
N ASN A 213 -4.92 1.61 10.21
CA ASN A 213 -4.47 0.95 8.98
C ASN A 213 -3.01 0.46 9.10
N PRO A 214 -2.69 -0.42 10.07
CA PRO A 214 -1.33 -0.85 10.31
C PRO A 214 -0.76 -1.66 9.13
N ARG A 215 0.52 -1.44 8.83
CA ARG A 215 1.22 -2.14 7.75
C ARG A 215 1.17 -3.66 7.92
N GLY A 216 0.95 -4.37 6.82
CA GLY A 216 0.83 -5.82 6.76
C GLY A 216 -0.58 -6.34 7.07
N THR A 217 -1.55 -5.45 7.30
CA THR A 217 -2.95 -5.80 7.50
C THR A 217 -3.81 -5.27 6.37
N ARG A 218 -4.96 -5.91 6.12
CA ARG A 218 -5.92 -5.44 5.12
C ARG A 218 -6.34 -4.01 5.45
N PRO A 219 -6.16 -3.03 4.55
CA PRO A 219 -6.64 -1.68 4.77
C PRO A 219 -8.16 -1.65 4.97
N LEU A 220 -8.64 -0.78 5.86
CA LEU A 220 -10.06 -0.73 6.23
C LEU A 220 -10.96 -0.53 5.00
N LEU A 221 -12.04 -1.31 4.91
CA LEU A 221 -13.05 -1.21 3.85
C LEU A 221 -13.81 0.12 3.92
N VAL A 222 -14.38 0.54 2.79
CA VAL A 222 -15.22 1.74 2.70
C VAL A 222 -16.35 1.70 3.74
N GLY A 223 -16.67 2.86 4.32
CA GLY A 223 -17.67 2.99 5.38
C GLY A 223 -17.20 2.60 6.78
N LYS A 224 -16.00 2.02 6.93
CA LYS A 224 -15.37 1.86 8.25
C LYS A 224 -14.69 3.17 8.68
N LYS A 225 -14.86 3.55 9.94
CA LYS A 225 -14.20 4.72 10.53
C LYS A 225 -12.68 4.62 10.35
N GLY A 226 -12.09 5.62 9.69
CA GLY A 226 -10.66 5.66 9.39
C GLY A 226 -10.24 4.94 8.11
N SER A 227 -11.19 4.45 7.30
CA SER A 227 -10.88 4.02 5.93
C SER A 227 -10.40 5.19 5.09
N VAL A 228 -9.36 4.94 4.30
CA VAL A 228 -8.79 5.92 3.37
C VAL A 228 -9.07 5.57 1.91
N ARG A 229 -9.83 4.50 1.64
CA ARG A 229 -10.02 3.97 0.28
C ARG A 229 -10.69 4.98 -0.66
N GLU A 230 -11.65 5.76 -0.15
CA GLU A 230 -12.31 6.83 -0.90
C GLU A 230 -11.36 7.99 -1.29
N LEU A 231 -10.22 8.13 -0.59
CA LEU A 231 -9.23 9.17 -0.87
C LEU A 231 -8.32 8.82 -2.06
N VAL A 232 -8.16 7.54 -2.36
CA VAL A 232 -7.05 7.05 -3.20
C VAL A 232 -7.16 7.45 -4.65
N THR A 233 -8.36 7.41 -5.26
CA THR A 233 -8.50 7.78 -6.68
C THR A 233 -8.05 9.22 -6.91
N ILE A 234 -8.49 10.16 -6.06
CA ILE A 234 -8.04 11.56 -6.11
C ILE A 234 -6.54 11.64 -5.84
N ALA A 235 -6.00 10.87 -4.89
CA ALA A 235 -4.55 10.81 -4.67
C ALA A 235 -3.79 10.37 -5.94
N ASN A 236 -4.30 9.36 -6.63
CA ASN A 236 -3.73 8.86 -7.88
C ASN A 236 -3.79 9.90 -8.99
N ASP A 237 -4.91 10.61 -9.13
CA ASP A 237 -5.08 11.73 -10.06
C ASP A 237 -4.10 12.86 -9.75
N HIS A 238 -3.61 12.96 -8.52
CA HIS A 238 -2.57 13.89 -8.11
C HIS A 238 -1.16 13.29 -8.10
N GLY A 239 -0.94 12.10 -8.67
CA GLY A 239 0.38 11.48 -8.81
C GLY A 239 0.91 10.78 -7.55
N PHE A 240 0.06 10.58 -6.54
CA PHE A 240 0.39 9.80 -5.35
C PHE A 240 0.01 8.33 -5.54
N TYR A 241 0.88 7.43 -5.12
CA TYR A 241 0.61 6.01 -5.00
C TYR A 241 0.19 5.68 -3.56
N TRP A 242 -0.80 4.81 -3.40
CA TRP A 242 -1.29 4.38 -2.10
C TRP A 242 -0.64 3.06 -1.68
N GLY A 243 -0.08 3.02 -0.47
CA GLY A 243 0.61 1.85 0.04
C GLY A 243 -0.28 0.64 0.27
N GLY A 244 -1.60 0.81 0.35
CA GLY A 244 -2.55 -0.30 0.38
C GLY A 244 -2.53 -1.17 -0.89
N HIS A 245 -1.95 -0.68 -1.99
CA HIS A 245 -1.72 -1.44 -3.22
C HIS A 245 -0.38 -2.19 -3.24
N PHE A 246 0.45 -2.10 -2.20
CA PHE A 246 1.64 -2.95 -2.08
C PHE A 246 1.22 -4.42 -1.87
N GLY A 247 2.05 -5.36 -2.35
CA GLY A 247 1.73 -6.79 -2.40
C GLY A 247 1.56 -7.47 -1.04
N ALA A 248 2.44 -8.39 -0.67
CA ALA A 248 2.27 -9.23 0.54
C ALA A 248 2.18 -8.45 1.87
N LYS A 249 2.57 -7.18 1.91
CA LYS A 249 2.51 -6.32 3.11
C LYS A 249 1.94 -4.95 2.74
N PRO A 250 0.60 -4.84 2.58
CA PRO A 250 -0.05 -3.57 2.27
C PRO A 250 0.22 -2.55 3.39
N ASP A 251 0.28 -1.28 3.02
CA ASP A 251 0.52 -0.16 3.94
C ASP A 251 -0.62 0.86 3.82
N GLY A 252 -1.77 0.53 4.43
CA GLY A 252 -3.03 1.23 4.19
C GLY A 252 -3.04 2.69 4.63
N MET A 253 -2.17 3.07 5.57
CA MET A 253 -2.03 4.46 6.03
C MET A 253 -1.22 5.35 5.08
N HIS A 254 -0.46 4.74 4.17
CA HIS A 254 0.66 5.38 3.48
C HIS A 254 0.28 5.93 2.11
N PHE A 255 0.68 7.16 1.82
CA PHE A 255 0.62 7.77 0.48
C PHE A 255 1.99 8.33 0.12
N GLU A 256 2.47 8.07 -1.09
CA GLU A 256 3.77 8.52 -1.57
C GLU A 256 3.72 9.10 -2.97
N ILE A 257 4.57 10.09 -3.27
CA ILE A 257 4.75 10.61 -4.62
C ILE A 257 5.33 9.50 -5.50
N ALA A 258 4.60 9.16 -6.56
CA ALA A 258 5.09 8.30 -7.64
C ALA A 258 5.45 9.11 -8.89
N ILE A 259 4.66 10.16 -9.17
CA ILE A 259 4.84 11.06 -10.30
C ILE A 259 4.82 12.50 -9.78
N LEU A 260 5.80 13.31 -10.20
CA LEU A 260 5.75 14.76 -9.99
C LEU A 260 4.80 15.41 -11.01
N LYS A 261 3.95 16.31 -10.53
CA LYS A 261 3.04 17.11 -11.36
C LYS A 261 3.44 18.58 -11.40
#